data_AF-A0A4Q0Y6C6-F1
#
_entry.id   AF-A0A4Q0Y6C6-F1
#
_cell.length_a   1.000
_cell.length_b   1.000
_cell.length_c   1.000
_cell.angle_alpha   90.00
_cell.angle_beta   90.00
_cell.angle_gamma   90.00
#
_symmetry.space_group_name_H-M   'P 1'
#
loop_
_entity.id
_entity.type
_entity.pdbx_description
1 polymer ?
#
loop_
_entity_poly.entity_id
_entity_poly.type
_entity_poly.pdbx_seq_one_letter_code
_entity_poly.pdbx_strand_id
1 'polypeptide(L)'
;MSDLEMMEFEVLELLQKNANDDYAKNTLAPWIAKTSLRMGHLYSDLGLISRKEMGRLMKNNFTALANIKPKDIRWKKFIYDSIGKTAPACATCKDITNCFQCSLAS
;
A
#
# COMPACT_ATOMS: atom_id res chain seq x y z
N MET A 1 1.05 -15.86 15.01
CA MET A 1 1.36 -14.68 14.19
C MET A 1 0.54 -13.52 14.74
N SER A 2 1.16 -12.36 14.94
CA SER A 2 0.47 -11.13 15.28
C SER A 2 -0.35 -10.60 14.10
N ASP A 3 -1.32 -9.71 14.35
CA ASP A 3 -2.13 -9.09 13.29
C ASP A 3 -1.29 -8.35 12.25
N LEU A 4 -0.17 -7.74 12.67
CA LEU A 4 0.77 -7.06 11.79
C LEU A 4 1.49 -8.05 10.86
N GLU A 5 1.91 -9.20 11.37
CA GLU A 5 2.55 -10.25 10.56
C GLU A 5 1.56 -10.84 9.54
N MET A 6 0.30 -11.01 9.91
CA MET A 6 -0.74 -11.45 8.97
C MET A 6 -0.99 -10.42 7.86
N MET A 7 -1.07 -9.13 8.23
CA MET A 7 -1.22 -8.05 7.24
C MET A 7 -0.02 -7.97 6.29
N GLU A 8 1.21 -8.08 6.79
CA GLU A 8 2.40 -8.11 5.94
C GLU A 8 2.35 -9.25 4.93
N PHE A 9 1.96 -10.45 5.40
CA PHE A 9 1.87 -11.64 4.56
C PHE A 9 0.83 -11.48 3.43
N GLU A 10 -0.37 -10.99 3.72
CA GLU A 10 -1.42 -10.81 2.70
C GLU A 10 -1.06 -9.69 1.71
N VAL A 11 -0.46 -8.59 2.18
CA VAL A 11 0.03 -7.54 1.29
C VAL A 11 1.13 -8.09 0.38
N LEU A 12 2.04 -8.89 0.93
CA LEU A 12 3.10 -9.53 0.16
C LEU A 12 2.50 -10.44 -0.92
N GLU A 13 1.56 -11.32 -0.56
CA GLU A 13 0.91 -12.23 -1.49
C GLU A 13 0.19 -11.47 -2.62
N LEU A 14 -0.57 -10.42 -2.28
CA LEU A 14 -1.23 -9.54 -3.25
C LEU A 14 -0.21 -8.96 -4.25
N LEU A 15 0.89 -8.42 -3.76
CA LEU A 15 1.91 -7.80 -4.61
C LEU A 15 2.63 -8.83 -5.47
N GLN A 16 3.01 -9.98 -4.91
CA GLN A 16 3.69 -11.05 -5.63
C GLN A 16 2.84 -11.65 -6.74
N LYS A 17 1.54 -11.84 -6.49
CA LYS A 17 0.59 -12.35 -7.50
C LYS A 17 0.42 -11.40 -8.69
N ASN A 18 0.65 -10.10 -8.47
CA ASN A 18 0.46 -9.06 -9.47
C ASN A 18 1.78 -8.42 -9.94
N ALA A 19 2.92 -9.05 -9.64
CA ALA A 19 4.23 -8.58 -10.07
C ALA A 19 4.41 -8.80 -11.57
N ASN A 20 4.97 -7.81 -12.27
CA ASN A 20 5.26 -7.91 -13.70
C ASN A 20 6.47 -8.81 -14.00
N ASP A 21 7.44 -8.90 -13.09
CA ASP A 21 8.67 -9.67 -13.23
C ASP A 21 9.21 -10.18 -11.87
N ASP A 22 10.30 -10.94 -11.92
CA ASP A 22 10.92 -11.53 -10.73
C ASP A 22 11.52 -10.49 -9.78
N TYR A 23 11.96 -9.34 -10.28
CA TYR A 23 12.48 -8.27 -9.43
C TYR A 23 11.36 -7.62 -8.62
N ALA A 24 10.24 -7.32 -9.27
CA ALA A 24 9.03 -6.83 -8.62
C ALA A 24 8.50 -7.85 -7.59
N LYS A 25 8.51 -9.13 -7.93
CA LYS A 25 8.02 -10.22 -7.08
C LYS A 25 8.91 -10.49 -5.86
N ASN A 26 10.22 -10.55 -6.05
CA ASN A 26 11.14 -11.04 -5.02
C ASN A 26 11.86 -9.92 -4.26
N THR A 27 11.88 -8.69 -4.80
CA THR A 27 12.55 -7.54 -4.17
C THR A 27 11.56 -6.46 -3.77
N LEU A 28 10.76 -5.96 -4.72
CA LEU A 28 9.86 -4.83 -4.43
C LEU A 28 8.67 -5.24 -3.58
N ALA A 29 8.04 -6.38 -3.84
CA ALA A 29 6.87 -6.81 -3.09
C ALA A 29 7.16 -6.99 -1.59
N PRO A 30 8.23 -7.71 -1.15
CA PRO A 30 8.60 -7.78 0.27
C PRO A 30 8.92 -6.41 0.87
N TRP A 31 9.63 -5.57 0.13
CA TRP A 31 9.99 -4.24 0.61
C TRP A 31 8.78 -3.34 0.82
N ILE A 32 7.84 -3.32 -0.13
CA ILE A 32 6.59 -2.56 -0.04
C ILE A 32 5.70 -3.13 1.07
N ALA A 33 5.54 -4.45 1.17
CA ALA A 33 4.72 -5.08 2.19
C ALA A 33 5.16 -4.69 3.61
N LYS A 34 6.46 -4.87 3.90
CA LYS A 34 7.06 -4.49 5.18
C LYS A 34 6.94 -2.99 5.46
N THR A 35 7.17 -2.15 4.45
CA THR A 35 7.10 -0.69 4.60
C THR A 35 5.67 -0.20 4.79
N SER A 36 4.68 -0.91 4.24
CA SER A 36 3.27 -0.56 4.36
C SER A 36 2.76 -0.59 5.80
N LEU A 37 3.38 -1.37 6.69
CA LEU A 37 3.04 -1.45 8.11
C LEU A 37 3.44 -0.20 8.91
N ARG A 38 4.37 0.63 8.40
CA ARG A 38 4.81 1.84 9.09
C ARG A 38 3.69 2.86 9.23
N MET A 39 3.80 3.81 10.15
CA MET A 39 2.73 4.79 10.40
C MET A 39 2.63 5.88 9.32
N GLY A 40 3.68 6.09 8.53
CA GLY A 40 3.74 7.18 7.56
C GLY A 40 2.98 6.94 6.26
N HIS A 41 3.19 7.88 5.34
CA HIS A 41 2.80 7.70 3.95
C HIS A 41 3.74 6.71 3.27
N LEU A 42 3.18 5.68 2.64
CA LEU A 42 3.96 4.61 1.98
C LEU A 42 5.07 5.14 1.06
N TYR A 43 4.79 6.18 0.24
CA TYR A 43 5.81 6.73 -0.65
C TYR A 43 6.98 7.34 0.13
N SER A 44 6.70 8.07 1.22
CA SER A 44 7.72 8.70 2.05
C SER A 44 8.53 7.66 2.82
N ASP A 45 7.86 6.63 3.33
CA ASP A 45 8.50 5.53 4.05
C ASP A 45 9.38 4.65 3.15
N LEU A 46 9.06 4.60 1.85
CA LEU A 46 9.88 3.99 0.79
C LEU A 46 11.03 4.92 0.33
N GLY A 47 11.14 6.15 0.86
CA GLY A 47 12.14 7.12 0.43
C GLY A 47 11.84 7.79 -0.91
N LEU A 48 10.60 7.71 -1.41
CA LEU A 48 10.17 8.38 -2.64
C LEU A 48 9.84 9.85 -2.35
N ILE A 49 10.18 10.72 -3.30
CA ILE A 49 10.00 12.17 -3.17
C ILE A 49 8.51 12.56 -3.19
N SER A 50 7.66 11.79 -3.88
CA SER A 50 6.25 12.18 -4.07
C SER A 50 5.29 11.01 -4.31
N ARG A 51 3.98 11.30 -4.18
CA ARG A 51 2.88 10.40 -4.60
C ARG A 51 2.98 10.03 -6.09
N LYS A 52 3.52 10.91 -6.95
CA LYS A 52 3.69 10.65 -8.38
C LYS A 52 4.74 9.58 -8.65
N GLU A 53 5.85 9.62 -7.92
CA GLU A 53 6.90 8.58 -7.99
C GLU A 53 6.36 7.22 -7.54
N MET A 54 5.54 7.18 -6.48
CA MET A 54 4.85 5.95 -6.09
C MET A 54 3.94 5.41 -7.19
N GLY A 55 3.19 6.31 -7.85
CA GLY A 55 2.36 5.94 -9.00
C GLY A 55 3.17 5.34 -10.15
N ARG A 56 4.33 5.91 -10.46
CA ARG A 56 5.25 5.40 -11.49
C ARG A 56 5.81 4.03 -11.11
N LEU A 57 6.29 3.89 -9.87
CA LEU A 57 6.81 2.63 -9.35
C LEU A 57 5.78 1.52 -9.50
N MET A 58 4.55 1.76 -9.03
CA MET A 58 3.50 0.75 -9.12
C MET A 58 3.05 0.48 -10.54
N LYS A 59 2.95 1.50 -11.39
CA LYS A 59 2.58 1.33 -12.81
C LYS A 59 3.61 0.50 -13.59
N ASN A 60 4.89 0.63 -13.27
CA ASN A 60 5.95 -0.08 -13.98
C ASN A 60 6.15 -1.51 -13.48
N ASN A 61 5.88 -1.78 -12.20
CA ASN A 61 6.20 -3.07 -11.56
C ASN A 61 4.98 -3.94 -11.23
N PHE A 62 3.79 -3.33 -11.10
CA PHE A 62 2.54 -3.98 -10.73
C PHE A 62 1.38 -3.48 -11.60
N THR A 63 1.51 -3.66 -12.92
CA THR A 63 0.60 -3.03 -13.91
C THR A 63 -0.85 -3.46 -13.69
N ALA A 64 -1.09 -4.72 -13.34
CA ALA A 64 -2.42 -5.24 -13.05
C ALA A 64 -3.12 -4.45 -11.94
N LEU A 65 -2.42 -4.19 -10.83
CA LEU A 65 -2.93 -3.37 -9.71
C LEU A 65 -3.10 -1.90 -10.11
N ALA A 66 -2.17 -1.35 -10.90
CA ALA A 66 -2.25 0.03 -11.35
C ALA A 66 -3.44 0.30 -12.27
N ASN A 67 -3.86 -0.69 -13.05
CA ASN A 67 -5.01 -0.56 -13.95
C ASN A 67 -6.35 -0.54 -13.22
N ILE A 68 -6.48 -1.27 -12.11
CA ILE A 68 -7.73 -1.36 -11.35
C ILE A 68 -7.84 -0.33 -10.23
N LYS A 69 -6.72 0.28 -9.82
CA LYS A 69 -6.70 1.25 -8.73
C LYS A 69 -7.48 2.53 -9.10
N PRO A 70 -8.46 2.97 -8.29
CA PRO A 70 -9.12 4.27 -8.47
C PRO A 70 -8.14 5.45 -8.39
N LYS A 71 -8.35 6.49 -9.22
CA LYS A 71 -7.43 7.63 -9.35
C LYS A 71 -7.24 8.39 -8.02
N ASP A 72 -8.33 8.63 -7.29
CA ASP A 72 -8.31 9.47 -6.09
C ASP A 72 -7.82 8.75 -4.83
N ILE A 73 -7.77 7.42 -4.83
CA ILE A 73 -7.32 6.62 -3.69
C ILE A 73 -5.79 6.63 -3.57
N ARG A 74 -5.27 6.65 -2.33
CA ARG A 74 -3.82 6.51 -2.05
C ARG A 74 -3.41 5.04 -2.14
N TRP A 75 -2.19 4.76 -2.59
CA TRP A 75 -1.69 3.37 -2.79
C TRP A 75 -1.81 2.49 -1.55
N LYS A 76 -1.44 3.01 -0.39
CA LYS A 76 -1.56 2.29 0.89
C LYS A 76 -3.00 1.88 1.15
N LYS A 77 -3.94 2.82 1.10
CA LYS A 77 -5.38 2.53 1.28
C LYS A 77 -5.86 1.46 0.28
N PHE A 78 -5.57 1.62 -1.00
CA PHE A 78 -5.95 0.66 -2.03
C PHE A 78 -5.42 -0.76 -1.77
N ILE A 79 -4.15 -0.90 -1.37
CA ILE A 79 -3.53 -2.19 -1.06
C ILE A 79 -4.26 -2.89 0.10
N TYR A 80 -4.54 -2.16 1.17
CA TYR A 80 -5.22 -2.70 2.34
C TYR A 80 -6.70 -3.00 2.06
N ASP A 81 -7.40 -2.13 1.35
CA ASP A 81 -8.78 -2.37 0.89
C ASP A 81 -8.85 -3.64 0.03
N SER A 82 -7.82 -3.91 -0.79
CA SER A 82 -7.75 -5.11 -1.66
C SER A 82 -7.60 -6.43 -0.90
N ILE A 83 -7.11 -6.39 0.35
CA ILE A 83 -7.03 -7.55 1.25
C ILE A 83 -8.12 -7.50 2.33
N GLY A 84 -9.10 -6.59 2.22
CA GLY A 84 -10.20 -6.47 3.17
C GLY A 84 -9.78 -5.99 4.56
N LYS A 85 -8.63 -5.29 4.69
CA LYS A 85 -8.10 -4.81 5.96
C LYS A 85 -8.00 -3.28 5.98
N THR A 86 -7.88 -2.73 7.18
CA THR A 86 -7.55 -1.30 7.37
C THR A 86 -6.07 -1.16 7.67
N ALA A 87 -5.40 -0.23 6.97
CA ALA A 87 -3.98 0.02 7.21
C ALA A 87 -3.73 0.41 8.68
N PRO A 88 -2.67 -0.11 9.34
CA PRO A 88 -2.40 0.14 10.76
C PRO A 88 -2.22 1.63 11.10
N ALA A 89 -1.77 2.43 10.12
CA ALA A 89 -1.69 3.88 10.23
C ALA A 89 -3.05 4.60 10.30
N CYS A 90 -4.12 4.03 9.72
CA CYS A 90 -5.42 4.69 9.68
C CYS A 90 -6.17 4.66 11.03
N ALA A 91 -5.84 3.71 11.92
CA ALA A 91 -6.47 3.61 13.24
C ALA A 91 -6.01 4.69 14.24
N THR A 92 -4.86 5.33 13.99
CA THR A 92 -4.22 6.28 14.93
C THR A 92 -3.81 7.61 14.29
N CYS A 93 -4.10 7.81 13.00
CA CYS A 93 -3.72 9.04 12.30
C CYS A 93 -4.54 10.24 12.81
N LYS A 94 -3.86 11.19 13.47
CA LYS A 94 -4.42 12.50 13.84
C LYS A 94 -4.67 13.42 12.62
N ASP A 95 -4.25 13.00 11.44
CA ASP A 95 -4.38 13.71 10.17
C ASP A 95 -5.62 13.24 9.37
N ILE A 96 -6.69 12.87 10.08
CA ILE A 96 -8.01 12.52 9.51
C ILE A 96 -8.54 13.65 8.63
N THR A 97 -8.20 14.90 8.94
CA THR A 97 -8.62 16.11 8.20
C THR A 97 -8.15 16.13 6.75
N ASN A 98 -7.09 15.38 6.40
CA ASN A 98 -6.55 15.31 5.03
C ASN A 98 -6.77 13.95 4.34
N CYS A 99 -7.50 13.05 5.00
CA CYS A 99 -7.97 11.78 4.44
C CYS A 99 -9.40 11.95 3.92
N PHE A 100 -9.53 12.44 2.69
CA PHE A 100 -10.80 12.78 2.01
C PHE A 100 -11.88 11.66 1.91
N GLN A 101 -11.70 10.47 2.49
CA GLN A 101 -12.73 9.44 2.63
C GLN A 101 -12.25 8.31 3.56
N CYS A 102 -12.32 8.55 4.88
CA CYS A 102 -12.26 7.47 5.86
C CYS A 102 -13.63 7.41 6.54
N SER A 103 -14.46 6.42 6.20
CA SER A 103 -15.80 6.19 6.78
C SER A 103 -15.75 5.64 8.22
N LEU A 104 -14.68 5.91 8.96
CA LEU A 104 -14.51 5.53 10.37
C LEU A 104 -14.90 6.66 11.32
N ALA A 105 -15.44 7.77 10.80
CA ALA A 105 -16.13 8.78 11.60
C ALA A 105 -17.63 8.49 11.53
N SER A 106 -18.12 7.69 12.47
CA SER A 106 -19.54 7.64 12.87
C SER A 106 -19.60 7.72 14.38
#